data_AF-A0A7C2JGL6-F1
#
_entry.id   AF-A0A7C2JGL6-F1
#
_cell.length_a   1.000
_cell.length_b   1.000
_cell.length_c   1.000
_cell.angle_alpha   90.00
_cell.angle_beta   90.00
_cell.angle_gamma   90.00
#
_symmetry.space_group_name_H-M   'P 1'
#
loop_
_entity.id
_entity.type
_entity.pdbx_description
1 polymer ?
#
loop_
_entity_poly.entity_id
_entity_poly.type
_entity_poly.pdbx_seq_one_letter_code
_entity_poly.pdbx_strand_id
1 'polypeptide(L)'
;IVGQEHVKRALEVAAAGGHNVVMKGPPGSGKTLLARAVPGILPPLTTSEAMEVTRIYSVAGLLSPGTGLVTARPFRAPHHTISNAGLIGGGSIPRPGEITLAHRGVLFLDELLEFDPHVLEMLRQPLEDKTVTIARAKQAVTFPASFMLCAALNPCPCGYLGDPERACTCPPTVVSRYQRRLSGPLMDRIDLFVDVPRVPFEKLSAATRGEPSAAVRERVTAARQVQARRFAGTRTATNGEMTAAQVRDFAQSEMEPAAADLVRRAVERLNLSARAFHRVLKVARTIADLAGSPTITAAHMAESIQYRARMD
;
A
#
# COMPACT_ATOMS: atom_id res chain seq x y z
N ILE A 1 -13.46 -13.59 -0.09
CA ILE A 1 -12.54 -13.96 1.03
C ILE A 1 -13.36 -13.99 2.30
N VAL A 2 -13.41 -15.13 2.99
CA VAL A 2 -14.24 -15.32 4.20
C VAL A 2 -13.45 -14.88 5.44
N GLY A 3 -14.09 -14.12 6.32
CA GLY A 3 -13.47 -13.56 7.52
C GLY A 3 -12.52 -12.38 7.24
N GLN A 4 -11.75 -12.02 8.27
CA GLN A 4 -10.76 -10.92 8.25
C GLN A 4 -11.34 -9.54 7.86
N GLU A 5 -12.51 -9.19 8.41
CA GLU A 5 -13.20 -7.93 8.08
C GLU A 5 -12.32 -6.69 8.31
N HIS A 6 -11.56 -6.66 9.41
CA HIS A 6 -10.64 -5.57 9.70
C HIS A 6 -9.57 -5.39 8.60
N VAL A 7 -9.01 -6.48 8.08
CA VAL A 7 -7.98 -6.45 7.02
C VAL A 7 -8.59 -6.04 5.70
N LYS A 8 -9.77 -6.56 5.36
CA LYS A 8 -10.51 -6.17 4.15
C LYS A 8 -10.86 -4.68 4.17
N ARG A 9 -11.29 -4.16 5.33
CA ARG A 9 -11.53 -2.73 5.53
C ARG A 9 -10.26 -1.90 5.34
N ALA A 10 -9.13 -2.35 5.89
CA ALA A 10 -7.86 -1.65 5.70
C ALA A 10 -7.41 -1.62 4.23
N LEU A 11 -7.60 -2.72 3.48
CA LEU A 11 -7.31 -2.77 2.05
C LEU A 11 -8.24 -1.89 1.22
N GLU A 12 -9.52 -1.78 1.61
CA GLU A 12 -10.47 -0.85 1.00
C GLU A 12 -10.03 0.60 1.22
N VAL A 13 -9.68 0.98 2.46
CA VAL A 13 -9.12 2.30 2.78
C VAL A 13 -7.86 2.57 1.97
N ALA A 14 -6.96 1.59 1.88
CA ALA A 14 -5.73 1.73 1.15
C ALA A 14 -5.97 1.91 -0.36
N ALA A 15 -6.88 1.13 -0.95
CA ALA A 15 -7.29 1.23 -2.35
C ALA A 15 -7.99 2.56 -2.68
N ALA A 16 -8.82 3.07 -1.77
CA ALA A 16 -9.52 4.35 -1.92
C ALA A 16 -8.57 5.55 -1.86
N GLY A 17 -7.55 5.51 -0.99
CA GLY A 17 -6.60 6.60 -0.82
C GLY A 17 -5.34 6.49 -1.65
N GLY A 18 -5.05 5.33 -2.24
CA GLY A 18 -3.75 5.05 -2.86
C GLY A 18 -2.64 4.97 -1.82
N HIS A 19 -2.94 4.42 -0.66
CA HIS A 19 -2.03 4.30 0.47
C HIS A 19 -1.21 3.02 0.38
N ASN A 20 0.02 3.06 0.84
CA ASN A 20 0.87 1.88 0.95
C ASN A 20 0.52 1.08 2.21
N VAL A 21 0.41 -0.24 2.08
CA VAL A 21 -0.05 -1.12 3.16
C VAL A 21 0.93 -2.27 3.40
N VAL A 22 1.19 -2.56 4.68
CA VAL A 22 1.92 -3.73 5.14
C VAL A 22 1.00 -4.60 5.99
N MET A 23 0.95 -5.89 5.65
CA MET A 23 0.24 -6.94 6.36
C MET A 23 1.23 -7.76 7.19
N LYS A 24 1.07 -7.74 8.51
CA LYS A 24 1.89 -8.54 9.44
C LYS A 24 1.06 -9.73 9.93
N GLY A 25 1.58 -10.94 9.82
CA GLY A 25 0.86 -12.10 10.36
C GLY A 25 1.59 -13.41 10.16
N PRO A 26 1.14 -14.50 10.82
CA PRO A 26 1.80 -15.79 10.74
C PRO A 26 1.69 -16.42 9.34
N PRO A 27 2.51 -17.44 9.04
CA PRO A 27 2.37 -18.24 7.83
C PRO A 27 0.96 -18.83 7.72
N GLY A 28 0.41 -18.84 6.51
CA GLY A 28 -0.92 -19.38 6.23
C GLY A 28 -2.11 -18.46 6.56
N SER A 29 -1.89 -17.21 7.00
CA SER A 29 -2.98 -16.27 7.30
C SER A 29 -3.68 -15.65 6.07
N GLY A 30 -3.29 -16.05 4.85
CA GLY A 30 -3.94 -15.58 3.61
C GLY A 30 -3.48 -14.21 3.09
N LYS A 31 -2.34 -13.69 3.56
CA LYS A 31 -1.77 -12.40 3.12
C LYS A 31 -1.62 -12.28 1.59
N THR A 32 -1.07 -13.31 0.95
CA THR A 32 -0.90 -13.37 -0.51
C THR A 32 -2.25 -13.37 -1.24
N LEU A 33 -3.26 -14.06 -0.70
CA LEU A 33 -4.61 -14.10 -1.28
C LEU A 33 -5.29 -12.73 -1.19
N LEU A 34 -5.14 -12.05 -0.05
CA LEU A 34 -5.63 -10.68 0.16
C LEU A 34 -4.97 -9.70 -0.80
N ALA A 35 -3.64 -9.75 -0.95
CA ALA A 35 -2.90 -8.88 -1.87
C ALA A 35 -3.34 -9.06 -3.33
N ARG A 36 -3.54 -10.31 -3.78
CA ARG A 36 -4.01 -10.62 -5.14
C ARG A 36 -5.42 -10.13 -5.43
N ALA A 37 -6.24 -9.89 -4.40
CA ALA A 37 -7.57 -9.32 -4.57
C ALA A 37 -7.57 -7.79 -4.73
N VAL A 38 -6.48 -7.10 -4.36
CA VAL A 38 -6.39 -5.62 -4.39
C VAL A 38 -6.63 -5.04 -5.79
N PRO A 39 -6.04 -5.55 -6.89
CA PRO A 39 -6.34 -5.05 -8.23
C PRO A 39 -7.83 -5.11 -8.58
N GLY A 40 -8.58 -6.07 -8.05
CA GLY A 40 -10.00 -6.25 -8.30
C GLY A 40 -10.90 -5.21 -7.61
N ILE A 41 -10.42 -4.59 -6.53
CA ILE A 41 -11.12 -3.53 -5.78
C ILE A 41 -10.68 -2.11 -6.18
N LEU A 42 -9.59 -1.97 -6.92
CA LEU A 42 -9.16 -0.69 -7.46
C LEU A 42 -10.11 -0.21 -8.58
N PRO A 43 -10.26 1.12 -8.78
CA PRO A 43 -11.00 1.64 -9.92
C PRO A 43 -10.37 1.14 -11.23
N PRO A 44 -11.17 0.95 -12.30
CA PRO A 44 -10.62 0.61 -13.61
C PRO A 44 -9.61 1.65 -14.09
N LEU A 45 -8.73 1.26 -15.02
CA LEU A 45 -7.84 2.21 -15.68
C LEU A 45 -8.67 3.19 -16.51
N THR A 46 -8.37 4.47 -16.40
CA THR A 46 -8.81 5.44 -17.41
C THR A 46 -8.10 5.19 -18.74
N THR A 47 -8.62 5.71 -19.85
CA THR A 47 -8.00 5.55 -21.17
C THR A 47 -6.55 6.06 -21.20
N SER A 48 -6.27 7.19 -20.52
CA SER A 48 -4.91 7.73 -20.42
C SER A 48 -3.97 6.78 -19.66
N GLU A 49 -4.41 6.27 -18.51
CA GLU A 49 -3.63 5.32 -17.72
C GLU A 49 -3.41 4.01 -18.50
N ALA A 50 -4.42 3.52 -19.21
CA ALA A 50 -4.31 2.32 -20.05
C ALA A 50 -3.26 2.51 -21.15
N MET A 51 -3.20 3.69 -21.79
CA MET A 51 -2.15 4.01 -22.76
C MET A 51 -0.75 4.10 -22.13
N GLU A 52 -0.61 4.65 -20.93
CA GLU A 52 0.66 4.63 -20.18
C GLU A 52 1.15 3.20 -19.93
N VAL A 53 0.29 2.34 -19.37
CA VAL A 53 0.62 0.94 -19.08
C VAL A 53 0.93 0.15 -20.35
N THR A 54 0.12 0.32 -21.40
CA THR A 54 0.33 -0.39 -22.67
C THR A 54 1.67 -0.03 -23.30
N ARG A 55 2.08 1.25 -23.27
CA ARG A 55 3.40 1.68 -23.77
C ARG A 55 4.55 1.00 -23.03
N ILE A 56 4.47 0.91 -21.71
CA ILE A 56 5.47 0.24 -20.88
C ILE A 56 5.60 -1.23 -21.28
N TYR A 57 4.48 -1.94 -21.38
CA TYR A 57 4.45 -3.36 -21.72
C TYR A 57 4.92 -3.62 -23.15
N SER A 58 4.64 -2.71 -24.09
CA SER A 58 5.16 -2.76 -25.46
C SER A 58 6.69 -2.65 -25.47
N VAL A 59 7.27 -1.68 -24.76
CA VAL A 59 8.73 -1.51 -24.66
C VAL A 59 9.39 -2.69 -23.96
N ALA A 60 8.69 -3.30 -22.99
CA ALA A 60 9.16 -4.50 -22.29
C ALA A 60 9.05 -5.78 -23.15
N GLY A 61 8.36 -5.75 -24.29
CA GLY A 61 8.09 -6.94 -25.12
C GLY A 61 7.11 -7.93 -24.46
N LEU A 62 6.25 -7.44 -23.57
CA LEU A 62 5.30 -8.26 -22.79
C LEU A 62 3.87 -8.25 -23.36
N LEU A 63 3.62 -7.54 -24.47
CA LEU A 63 2.33 -7.58 -25.16
C LEU A 63 2.31 -8.74 -26.17
N SER A 64 1.30 -9.60 -26.08
CA SER A 64 1.07 -10.62 -27.10
C SER A 64 0.61 -9.97 -28.42
N PRO A 65 0.98 -10.51 -29.59
CA PRO A 65 0.50 -10.02 -30.87
C PRO A 65 -1.05 -9.96 -30.91
N GLY A 66 -1.62 -8.86 -31.38
CA GLY A 66 -3.08 -8.64 -31.41
C GLY A 66 -3.71 -8.19 -30.09
N THR A 67 -2.92 -8.00 -29.03
CA THR A 67 -3.42 -7.41 -27.77
C THR A 67 -3.64 -5.91 -27.95
N GLY A 68 -4.86 -5.44 -27.65
CA GLY A 68 -5.19 -4.02 -27.60
C GLY A 68 -4.63 -3.32 -26.35
N LEU A 69 -5.35 -2.32 -25.85
CA LEU A 69 -4.98 -1.63 -24.62
C LEU A 69 -5.04 -2.57 -23.41
N VAL A 70 -4.05 -2.46 -22.53
CA VAL A 70 -4.08 -3.09 -21.20
C VAL A 70 -5.16 -2.38 -20.37
N THR A 71 -6.23 -3.10 -20.04
CA THR A 71 -7.39 -2.55 -19.30
C THR A 71 -7.41 -2.94 -17.82
N ALA A 72 -6.68 -4.00 -17.44
CA ALA A 72 -6.55 -4.43 -16.06
C ALA A 72 -5.42 -3.69 -15.34
N ARG A 73 -5.64 -3.34 -14.07
CA ARG A 73 -4.59 -2.80 -13.18
C ARG A 73 -3.48 -3.85 -13.04
N PRO A 74 -2.21 -3.53 -13.36
CA PRO A 74 -1.10 -4.47 -13.20
C PRO A 74 -0.94 -4.97 -11.78
N PHE A 75 -0.52 -6.23 -11.63
CA PHE A 75 -0.11 -6.82 -10.36
C PHE A 75 1.24 -7.48 -10.55
N ARG A 76 2.28 -6.97 -9.87
CA ARG A 76 3.63 -7.52 -9.91
C ARG A 76 3.99 -8.06 -8.54
N ALA A 77 4.51 -9.28 -8.49
CA ALA A 77 4.89 -9.96 -7.27
C ALA A 77 6.29 -10.59 -7.43
N PRO A 78 7.36 -9.77 -7.42
CA PRO A 78 8.70 -10.29 -7.53
C PRO A 78 9.05 -11.19 -6.33
N HIS A 79 9.85 -12.22 -6.59
CA HIS A 79 10.42 -13.05 -5.53
C HIS A 79 11.51 -12.27 -4.77
N HIS A 80 11.69 -12.55 -3.47
CA HIS A 80 12.65 -11.84 -2.62
C HIS A 80 14.13 -11.98 -3.07
N THR A 81 14.43 -12.94 -3.95
CA THR A 81 15.75 -13.13 -4.58
C THR A 81 15.98 -12.25 -5.80
N ILE A 82 15.08 -11.30 -6.09
CA ILE A 82 15.21 -10.40 -7.23
C ILE A 82 16.46 -9.52 -7.11
N SER A 83 17.17 -9.35 -8.22
CA SER A 83 18.30 -8.44 -8.28
C SER A 83 17.85 -6.98 -8.39
N ASN A 84 18.74 -6.03 -8.04
CA ASN A 84 18.50 -4.61 -8.27
C ASN A 84 18.07 -4.30 -9.72
N ALA A 85 18.71 -4.96 -10.69
CA ALA A 85 18.40 -4.78 -12.10
C ALA A 85 17.02 -5.35 -12.49
N GLY A 86 16.56 -6.41 -11.82
CA GLY A 86 15.21 -6.94 -12.03
C GLY A 86 14.13 -6.02 -11.43
N LEU A 87 14.37 -5.50 -10.22
CA LEU A 87 13.38 -4.68 -9.52
C LEU A 87 13.22 -3.28 -10.16
N ILE A 88 14.33 -2.57 -10.36
CA ILE A 88 14.34 -1.19 -10.87
C ILE A 88 14.31 -1.17 -12.39
N GLY A 89 15.00 -2.12 -13.01
CA GLY A 89 15.31 -2.13 -14.42
C GLY A 89 16.81 -1.98 -14.66
N GLY A 90 17.26 -2.37 -15.86
CA GLY A 90 18.67 -2.38 -16.18
C GLY A 90 18.97 -2.91 -17.58
N GLY A 91 20.19 -3.41 -17.76
CA GLY A 91 20.73 -3.79 -19.07
C GLY A 91 21.66 -2.73 -19.69
N SER A 92 22.35 -3.12 -20.76
CA SER A 92 23.13 -2.21 -21.62
C SER A 92 22.23 -1.21 -22.34
N ILE A 93 21.06 -1.68 -22.76
CA ILE A 93 19.91 -0.87 -23.17
C ILE A 93 18.98 -0.81 -21.95
N PRO A 94 18.68 0.38 -21.40
CA PRO A 94 17.81 0.51 -20.22
C PRO A 94 16.41 -0.10 -20.49
N ARG A 95 16.10 -1.18 -19.78
CA ARG A 95 14.78 -1.82 -19.79
C ARG A 95 14.02 -1.58 -18.48
N PRO A 96 12.67 -1.52 -18.53
CA PRO A 96 11.85 -1.37 -17.32
C PRO A 96 12.00 -2.59 -16.41
N GLY A 97 12.05 -2.36 -15.09
CA GLY A 97 11.97 -3.41 -14.07
C GLY A 97 10.56 -3.60 -13.50
N GLU A 98 10.43 -4.48 -12.51
CA GLU A 98 9.17 -4.81 -11.83
C GLU A 98 8.42 -3.58 -11.29
N ILE A 99 9.15 -2.60 -10.75
CA ILE A 99 8.56 -1.33 -10.28
C ILE A 99 7.85 -0.58 -11.40
N THR A 100 8.47 -0.51 -12.58
CA THR A 100 7.89 0.16 -13.75
C THR A 100 6.73 -0.64 -14.32
N LEU A 101 6.84 -1.97 -14.32
CA LEU A 101 5.76 -2.87 -14.76
C LEU A 101 4.53 -2.82 -13.84
N ALA A 102 4.72 -2.45 -12.57
CA ALA A 102 3.63 -2.24 -11.61
C ALA A 102 2.93 -0.88 -11.76
N HIS A 103 3.35 -0.04 -12.73
CA HIS A 103 2.78 1.30 -12.91
C HIS A 103 1.25 1.27 -13.09
N ARG A 104 0.58 2.22 -12.43
CA ARG A 104 -0.87 2.34 -12.26
C ARG A 104 -1.54 1.11 -11.62
N GLY A 105 -0.78 0.20 -11.04
CA GLY A 105 -1.25 -1.03 -10.43
C GLY A 105 -0.71 -1.22 -9.01
N VAL A 106 -0.42 -2.48 -8.69
CA VAL A 106 0.04 -2.92 -7.37
C VAL A 106 1.39 -3.61 -7.51
N LEU A 107 2.36 -3.18 -6.69
CA LEU A 107 3.58 -3.93 -6.43
C LEU A 107 3.40 -4.68 -5.12
N PHE A 108 3.39 -6.00 -5.18
CA PHE A 108 3.27 -6.87 -4.02
C PHE A 108 4.63 -7.45 -3.62
N LEU A 109 5.07 -7.20 -2.39
CA LEU A 109 6.29 -7.80 -1.83
C LEU A 109 5.89 -8.80 -0.74
N ASP A 110 5.90 -10.08 -1.09
CA ASP A 110 5.70 -11.15 -0.12
C ASP A 110 6.97 -11.35 0.68
N GLU A 111 6.84 -11.62 1.98
CA GLU A 111 7.99 -11.76 2.88
C GLU A 111 8.94 -10.56 2.79
N LEU A 112 8.40 -9.35 2.91
CA LEU A 112 9.12 -8.07 2.75
C LEU A 112 10.46 -8.03 3.48
N LEU A 113 10.50 -8.58 4.70
CA LEU A 113 11.70 -8.57 5.51
C LEU A 113 12.76 -9.53 4.98
N GLU A 114 12.48 -10.48 4.09
CA GLU A 114 13.46 -11.39 3.48
C GLU A 114 14.23 -10.80 2.30
N PHE A 115 13.74 -9.70 1.73
CA PHE A 115 14.46 -8.98 0.69
C PHE A 115 15.81 -8.47 1.20
N ASP A 116 16.74 -8.32 0.26
CA ASP A 116 18.00 -7.64 0.54
C ASP A 116 17.73 -6.17 0.97
N PRO A 117 18.32 -5.68 2.08
CA PRO A 117 18.08 -4.33 2.55
C PRO A 117 18.39 -3.25 1.51
N HIS A 118 19.39 -3.45 0.67
CA HIS A 118 19.72 -2.50 -0.39
C HIS A 118 18.63 -2.44 -1.46
N VAL A 119 18.02 -3.59 -1.81
CA VAL A 119 16.86 -3.65 -2.72
C VAL A 119 15.68 -2.86 -2.15
N LEU A 120 15.41 -2.97 -0.84
CA LEU A 120 14.35 -2.22 -0.16
C LEU A 120 14.62 -0.71 -0.14
N GLU A 121 15.87 -0.30 0.08
CA GLU A 121 16.25 1.13 0.09
C GLU A 121 16.01 1.81 -1.27
N MET A 122 16.10 1.05 -2.37
CA MET A 122 15.84 1.55 -3.71
C MET A 122 14.35 1.81 -3.97
N LEU A 123 13.43 1.24 -3.18
CA LEU A 123 11.99 1.54 -3.27
C LEU A 123 11.64 2.93 -2.77
N ARG A 124 12.53 3.58 -2.01
CA ARG A 124 12.23 4.90 -1.43
C ARG A 124 11.89 5.90 -2.51
N GLN A 125 12.80 6.15 -3.45
CA GLN A 125 12.60 7.16 -4.48
C GLN A 125 11.32 6.91 -5.31
N PRO A 126 11.05 5.70 -5.83
CA PRO A 126 9.83 5.44 -6.59
C PRO A 126 8.53 5.63 -5.79
N LEU A 127 8.54 5.34 -4.49
CA LEU A 127 7.36 5.55 -3.64
C LEU A 127 6.98 7.04 -3.48
N GLU A 128 7.94 7.95 -3.65
CA GLU A 128 7.77 9.41 -3.49
C GLU A 128 7.66 10.13 -4.82
N ASP A 129 8.63 9.95 -5.72
CA ASP A 129 8.69 10.66 -7.00
C ASP A 129 7.79 10.03 -8.07
N LYS A 130 7.31 8.81 -7.82
CA LYS A 130 6.51 8.02 -8.77
C LYS A 130 7.20 7.82 -10.14
N THR A 131 8.53 7.93 -10.18
CA THR A 131 9.36 7.71 -11.36
C THR A 131 10.65 6.98 -10.97
N VAL A 132 11.31 6.38 -11.95
CA VAL A 132 12.60 5.71 -11.83
C VAL A 132 13.50 6.16 -12.96
N THR A 133 14.69 6.65 -12.64
CA THR A 133 15.68 7.03 -13.65
C THR A 133 16.79 6.00 -13.72
N ILE A 134 16.98 5.41 -14.91
CA ILE A 134 18.05 4.44 -15.18
C ILE A 134 19.10 5.14 -16.03
N ALA A 135 20.24 5.48 -15.41
CA ALA A 135 21.40 6.03 -16.10
C ALA A 135 22.42 4.93 -16.43
N ARG A 136 22.90 4.91 -17.68
CA ARG A 136 23.97 4.06 -18.20
C ARG A 136 24.95 4.90 -19.00
N ALA A 137 26.15 4.37 -19.24
CA ALA A 137 27.24 5.09 -19.90
C ALA A 137 26.87 5.76 -21.24
N LYS A 138 25.86 5.24 -21.95
CA LYS A 138 25.43 5.76 -23.26
C LYS A 138 24.07 6.48 -23.24
N GLN A 139 23.26 6.33 -22.18
CA GLN A 139 21.89 6.85 -22.15
C GLN A 139 21.33 6.92 -20.72
N ALA A 140 20.50 7.93 -20.45
CA ALA A 140 19.63 7.98 -19.28
C ALA A 140 18.17 7.95 -19.72
N VAL A 141 17.37 7.08 -19.13
CA VAL A 141 15.93 6.95 -19.42
C VAL A 141 15.16 7.04 -18.11
N THR A 142 14.07 7.82 -18.11
CA THR A 142 13.16 7.91 -16.96
C THR A 142 11.88 7.16 -17.28
N PHE A 143 11.51 6.24 -16.39
CA PHE A 143 10.29 5.44 -16.48
C PHE A 143 9.29 5.85 -15.40
N PRO A 144 7.98 5.82 -15.69
CA PRO A 144 6.96 6.07 -14.68
C PRO A 144 6.84 4.86 -13.73
N ALA A 145 6.60 5.14 -12.45
CA ALA A 145 6.56 4.18 -11.36
C ALA A 145 5.50 4.55 -10.31
N SER A 146 4.36 5.10 -10.73
CA SER A 146 3.21 5.28 -9.84
C SER A 146 2.51 3.95 -9.56
N PHE A 147 2.85 3.28 -8.46
CA PHE A 147 2.20 2.04 -8.01
C PHE A 147 1.76 2.17 -6.55
N MET A 148 0.79 1.34 -6.15
CA MET A 148 0.45 1.13 -4.74
C MET A 148 1.32 -0.02 -4.20
N LEU A 149 2.07 0.21 -3.13
CA LEU A 149 2.81 -0.86 -2.46
C LEU A 149 1.86 -1.64 -1.55
N CYS A 150 1.79 -2.94 -1.80
CA CYS A 150 1.22 -3.91 -0.87
C CYS A 150 2.35 -4.83 -0.43
N ALA A 151 2.51 -5.05 0.87
CA ALA A 151 3.57 -5.94 1.34
C ALA A 151 3.07 -6.83 2.47
N ALA A 152 3.67 -8.00 2.58
CA ALA A 152 3.39 -8.95 3.64
C ALA A 152 4.69 -9.27 4.39
N LEU A 153 4.62 -9.40 5.70
CA LEU A 153 5.76 -9.84 6.50
C LEU A 153 5.33 -10.77 7.63
N ASN A 154 6.28 -11.60 8.04
CA ASN A 154 6.16 -12.40 9.24
C ASN A 154 6.55 -11.55 10.46
N PRO A 155 5.97 -11.78 11.65
CA PRO A 155 6.27 -10.97 12.82
C PRO A 155 7.68 -11.23 13.41
N CYS A 156 8.26 -12.40 13.11
CA CYS A 156 9.61 -12.84 13.47
C CYS A 156 10.09 -13.93 12.47
N PRO A 157 11.36 -14.39 12.52
CA PRO A 157 11.86 -15.42 11.61
C PRO A 157 11.10 -16.74 11.67
N CYS A 158 10.63 -17.18 12.85
CA CYS A 158 9.80 -18.39 12.93
C CYS A 158 8.33 -18.15 12.53
N GLY A 159 7.90 -16.89 12.44
CA GLY A 159 6.55 -16.49 12.01
C GLY A 159 5.47 -16.47 13.09
N TYR A 160 5.74 -16.95 14.32
CA TYR A 160 4.70 -17.18 15.35
C TYR A 160 4.75 -16.20 16.53
N LEU A 161 5.46 -15.06 16.40
CA LEU A 161 5.45 -14.03 17.44
C LEU A 161 4.05 -13.42 17.57
N GLY A 162 3.47 -13.54 18.78
CA GLY A 162 2.10 -13.07 19.08
C GLY A 162 1.00 -14.00 18.57
N ASP A 163 1.35 -15.20 18.07
CA ASP A 163 0.36 -16.19 17.63
C ASP A 163 -0.30 -16.85 18.86
N PRO A 164 -1.64 -16.93 18.92
CA PRO A 164 -2.36 -17.48 20.06
C PRO A 164 -2.32 -19.01 20.13
N GLU A 165 -2.05 -19.71 19.01
CA GLU A 165 -2.05 -21.17 18.93
C GLU A 165 -0.64 -21.75 19.04
N ARG A 166 0.37 -21.06 18.50
CA ARG A 166 1.75 -21.53 18.46
C ARG A 166 2.71 -20.53 19.10
N ALA A 167 3.43 -20.98 20.12
CA ALA A 167 4.45 -20.16 20.76
C ALA A 167 5.64 -19.88 19.83
N CYS A 168 6.12 -18.64 19.86
CA CYS A 168 7.34 -18.22 19.20
C CYS A 168 8.58 -18.83 19.89
N THR A 169 9.52 -19.33 19.11
CA THR A 169 10.81 -19.87 19.60
C THR A 169 11.97 -18.89 19.45
N CYS A 170 11.76 -17.72 18.85
CA CYS A 170 12.82 -16.75 18.61
C CYS A 170 13.17 -15.96 19.89
N PRO A 171 14.46 -15.83 20.25
CA PRO A 171 14.89 -14.92 21.29
C PRO A 171 14.54 -13.45 20.96
N PRO A 172 14.26 -12.59 21.96
CA PRO A 172 13.91 -11.18 21.73
C PRO A 172 14.94 -10.40 20.90
N THR A 173 16.23 -10.71 21.04
CA THR A 173 17.31 -10.09 20.26
C THR A 173 17.24 -10.43 18.78
N VAL A 174 16.83 -11.66 18.44
CA VAL A 174 16.62 -12.12 17.06
C VAL A 174 15.39 -11.46 16.46
N VAL A 175 14.31 -11.35 17.24
CA VAL A 175 13.08 -10.65 16.82
C VAL A 175 13.39 -9.18 16.51
N SER A 176 14.03 -8.47 17.43
CA SER A 176 14.35 -7.05 17.22
C SER A 176 15.27 -6.84 16.01
N ARG A 177 16.28 -7.70 15.83
CA ARG A 177 17.16 -7.65 14.65
C ARG A 177 16.38 -7.88 13.35
N TYR A 178 15.45 -8.82 13.35
CA TYR A 178 14.61 -9.13 12.19
C TYR A 178 13.74 -7.95 11.79
N GLN A 179 13.03 -7.35 12.76
CA GLN A 179 12.15 -6.21 12.52
C GLN A 179 12.91 -4.95 12.10
N ARG A 180 14.15 -4.77 12.58
CA ARG A 180 15.06 -3.69 12.16
C ARG A 180 15.55 -3.77 10.71
N ARG A 181 15.32 -4.88 9.99
CA ARG A 181 15.61 -4.97 8.54
C ARG A 181 14.79 -3.96 7.73
N LEU A 182 13.62 -3.57 8.24
CA LEU A 182 12.83 -2.49 7.64
C LEU A 182 13.32 -1.14 8.17
N SER A 183 13.91 -0.34 7.29
CA SER A 183 14.47 0.96 7.69
C SER A 183 13.38 1.95 8.09
N GLY A 184 13.68 2.81 9.07
CA GLY A 184 12.80 3.92 9.45
C GLY A 184 12.36 4.79 8.27
N PRO A 185 13.27 5.20 7.35
CA PRO A 185 12.91 5.95 6.15
C PRO A 185 11.92 5.24 5.20
N LEU A 186 11.92 3.90 5.16
CA LEU A 186 10.96 3.12 4.37
C LEU A 186 9.64 2.91 5.13
N MET A 187 9.68 2.67 6.45
CA MET A 187 8.49 2.66 7.31
C MET A 187 7.72 3.99 7.25
N ASP A 188 8.45 5.09 7.13
CA ASP A 188 7.95 6.44 6.90
C ASP A 188 7.30 6.63 5.54
N ARG A 189 7.26 5.59 4.68
CA ARG A 189 6.59 5.54 3.36
C ARG A 189 5.41 4.57 3.33
N ILE A 190 5.18 3.82 4.42
CA ILE A 190 4.06 2.91 4.61
C ILE A 190 2.99 3.59 5.46
N ASP A 191 1.77 3.65 4.94
CA ASP A 191 0.66 4.41 5.52
C ASP A 191 -0.13 3.55 6.51
N LEU A 192 -0.40 2.30 6.16
CA LEU A 192 -1.14 1.34 6.98
C LEU A 192 -0.27 0.15 7.36
N PHE A 193 -0.24 -0.19 8.65
CA PHE A 193 0.19 -1.48 9.17
C PHE A 193 -1.03 -2.21 9.70
N VAL A 194 -1.21 -3.46 9.28
CA VAL A 194 -2.40 -4.25 9.61
C VAL A 194 -1.98 -5.62 10.06
N ASP A 195 -2.44 -6.03 11.24
CA ASP A 195 -2.26 -7.40 11.70
C ASP A 195 -3.29 -8.31 11.03
N VAL A 196 -2.79 -9.41 10.48
CA VAL A 196 -3.53 -10.43 9.75
C VAL A 196 -3.48 -11.72 10.57
N PRO A 197 -4.42 -11.90 11.52
CA PRO A 197 -4.45 -13.09 12.35
C PRO A 197 -4.75 -14.33 11.51
N ARG A 198 -4.37 -15.50 12.02
CA ARG A 198 -4.77 -16.76 11.43
C ARG A 198 -6.30 -16.88 11.43
N VAL A 199 -6.86 -17.44 10.37
CA VAL A 199 -8.30 -17.72 10.28
C VAL A 199 -8.54 -19.11 10.86
N PRO A 200 -9.37 -19.26 11.91
CA PRO A 200 -9.77 -20.57 12.40
C PRO A 200 -10.46 -21.39 11.31
N PHE A 201 -10.24 -22.71 11.32
CA PHE A 201 -10.76 -23.62 10.31
C PHE A 201 -12.29 -23.56 10.20
N GLU A 202 -12.99 -23.35 11.32
CA GLU A 202 -14.45 -23.26 11.41
C GLU A 202 -15.00 -22.06 10.62
N LYS A 203 -14.23 -20.98 10.51
CA LYS A 203 -14.61 -19.82 9.68
C LYS A 203 -14.35 -20.04 8.20
N LEU A 204 -13.43 -20.95 7.84
CA LEU A 204 -13.18 -21.34 6.46
C LEU A 204 -14.25 -22.30 5.93
N SER A 205 -14.85 -23.11 6.81
CA SER A 205 -15.92 -24.05 6.47
C SER A 205 -17.34 -23.45 6.51
N ALA A 206 -17.50 -22.24 7.05
CA ALA A 206 -18.77 -21.54 7.04
C ALA A 206 -19.21 -21.19 5.60
N ALA A 207 -20.45 -21.51 5.24
CA ALA A 207 -21.05 -21.25 3.93
C ALA A 207 -21.25 -19.76 3.60
N THR A 208 -20.82 -18.85 4.49
CA THR A 208 -20.98 -17.41 4.34
C THR A 208 -20.06 -16.89 3.23
N ARG A 209 -20.65 -16.55 2.08
CA ARG A 209 -19.92 -15.89 1.00
C ARG A 209 -19.55 -14.48 1.48
N GLY A 210 -18.25 -14.18 1.52
CA GLY A 210 -17.77 -12.82 1.77
C GLY A 210 -18.24 -11.87 0.66
N GLU A 211 -18.23 -10.57 0.96
CA GLU A 211 -18.59 -9.52 0.02
C GLU A 211 -17.80 -9.64 -1.31
N PRO A 212 -18.45 -9.49 -2.49
CA PRO A 212 -17.76 -9.53 -3.77
C PRO A 212 -16.87 -8.29 -3.96
N SER A 213 -15.70 -8.47 -4.58
CA SER A 213 -14.77 -7.37 -4.87
C SER A 213 -15.39 -6.24 -5.69
N ALA A 214 -16.43 -6.53 -6.50
CA ALA A 214 -17.15 -5.52 -7.27
C ALA A 214 -17.86 -4.48 -6.38
N ALA A 215 -18.51 -4.91 -5.28
CA ALA A 215 -19.19 -4.00 -4.36
C ALA A 215 -18.18 -3.10 -3.61
N VAL A 216 -17.04 -3.66 -3.19
CA VAL A 216 -15.94 -2.89 -2.61
C VAL A 216 -15.39 -1.89 -3.63
N ARG A 217 -15.21 -2.31 -4.88
CA ARG A 217 -14.73 -1.43 -5.97
C ARG A 217 -15.64 -0.23 -6.20
N GLU A 218 -16.96 -0.40 -6.10
CA GLU A 218 -17.91 0.70 -6.25
C GLU A 218 -17.70 1.77 -5.18
N ARG A 219 -17.56 1.37 -3.90
CA ARG A 219 -17.26 2.30 -2.80
C ARG A 219 -15.90 2.99 -2.97
N VAL A 220 -14.87 2.23 -3.32
CA VAL A 220 -13.54 2.77 -3.63
C VAL A 220 -13.63 3.79 -4.78
N THR A 221 -14.40 3.49 -5.82
CA THR A 221 -14.59 4.38 -6.98
C THR A 221 -15.32 5.66 -6.58
N ALA A 222 -16.37 5.58 -5.76
CA ALA A 222 -17.09 6.74 -5.25
C ALA A 222 -16.18 7.67 -4.43
N ALA A 223 -15.37 7.11 -3.52
CA ALA A 223 -14.39 7.87 -2.75
C ALA A 223 -13.35 8.54 -3.67
N ARG A 224 -12.90 7.86 -4.73
CA ARG A 224 -11.97 8.41 -5.73
C ARG A 224 -12.58 9.57 -6.53
N GLN A 225 -13.87 9.56 -6.81
CA GLN A 225 -14.55 10.68 -7.46
C GLN A 225 -14.65 11.91 -6.55
N VAL A 226 -14.79 11.72 -5.23
CA VAL A 226 -14.69 12.83 -4.26
C VAL A 226 -13.29 13.42 -4.30
N GLN A 227 -12.25 12.59 -4.27
CA GLN A 227 -10.85 13.03 -4.34
C GLN A 227 -10.53 13.74 -5.67
N ALA A 228 -11.01 13.22 -6.80
CA ALA A 228 -10.80 13.83 -8.12
C ALA A 228 -11.40 15.25 -8.19
N ARG A 229 -12.57 15.47 -7.57
CA ARG A 229 -13.17 16.81 -7.45
C ARG A 229 -12.35 17.71 -6.54
N ARG A 230 -11.93 17.21 -5.37
CA ARG A 230 -11.11 17.95 -4.41
C ARG A 230 -9.78 18.42 -5.00
N PHE A 231 -9.13 17.57 -5.80
CA PHE A 231 -7.80 17.84 -6.35
C PHE A 231 -7.83 18.34 -7.79
N ALA A 232 -9.00 18.70 -8.32
CA ALA A 232 -9.13 19.24 -9.67
C ALA A 232 -8.18 20.44 -9.88
N GLY A 233 -7.43 20.43 -10.98
CA GLY A 233 -6.43 21.45 -11.29
C GLY A 233 -5.07 21.28 -10.58
N THR A 234 -4.88 20.22 -9.78
CA THR A 234 -3.59 19.89 -9.16
C THR A 234 -2.97 18.64 -9.77
N ARG A 235 -1.71 18.34 -9.45
CA ARG A 235 -1.02 17.10 -9.85
C ARG A 235 -1.36 15.89 -8.95
N THR A 236 -2.09 16.11 -7.86
CA THR A 236 -2.41 15.08 -6.87
C THR A 236 -3.64 14.31 -7.33
N ALA A 237 -3.53 12.99 -7.44
CA ALA A 237 -4.69 12.17 -7.79
C ALA A 237 -5.45 11.66 -6.56
N THR A 238 -4.77 11.57 -5.42
CA THR A 238 -5.26 10.82 -4.27
C THR A 238 -4.97 11.46 -2.93
N ASN A 239 -5.73 11.08 -1.89
CA ASN A 239 -5.43 11.52 -0.52
C ASN A 239 -4.04 11.05 -0.04
N GLY A 240 -3.59 9.86 -0.43
CA GLY A 240 -2.25 9.34 -0.11
C GLY A 240 -1.14 10.22 -0.68
N GLU A 241 -1.37 10.85 -1.83
CA GLU A 241 -0.42 11.73 -2.53
C GLU A 241 -0.44 13.18 -2.03
N MET A 242 -1.29 13.55 -1.06
CA MET A 242 -1.35 14.94 -0.57
C MET A 242 0.03 15.47 -0.14
N THR A 243 0.33 16.70 -0.57
CA THR A 243 1.45 17.49 -0.04
C THR A 243 1.14 17.98 1.37
N ALA A 244 2.16 18.47 2.10
CA ALA A 244 1.95 19.05 3.43
C ALA A 244 0.97 20.23 3.43
N ALA A 245 0.93 21.02 2.36
CA ALA A 245 -0.05 22.09 2.19
C ALA A 245 -1.46 21.52 2.05
N GLN A 246 -1.65 20.58 1.14
CA GLN A 246 -2.95 19.92 0.92
C GLN A 246 -3.47 19.18 2.17
N VAL A 247 -2.59 18.62 3.00
CA VAL A 247 -2.99 18.03 4.29
C VAL A 247 -3.58 19.09 5.23
N ARG A 248 -3.02 20.31 5.26
CA ARG A 248 -3.61 21.40 6.05
C ARG A 248 -4.96 21.82 5.47
N ASP A 249 -5.01 21.99 4.15
CA ASP A 249 -6.15 22.60 3.46
C ASP A 249 -7.35 21.68 3.33
N PHE A 250 -7.14 20.36 3.29
CA PHE A 250 -8.20 19.36 3.05
C PHE A 250 -8.32 18.28 4.12
N ALA A 251 -7.44 18.23 5.12
CA ALA A 251 -7.60 17.31 6.23
C ALA A 251 -7.70 18.05 7.56
N GLN A 252 -6.78 18.96 7.88
CA GLN A 252 -6.80 19.66 9.16
C GLN A 252 -7.94 20.69 9.26
N SER A 253 -8.15 21.47 8.20
CA SER A 253 -9.23 22.46 8.10
C SER A 253 -10.63 21.82 8.16
N GLU A 254 -10.77 20.61 7.63
CA GLU A 254 -12.02 19.86 7.52
C GLU A 254 -12.21 18.86 8.69
N MET A 255 -11.43 19.00 9.76
CA MET A 255 -11.47 18.12 10.92
C MET A 255 -12.30 18.71 12.06
N GLU A 256 -13.12 17.86 12.68
CA GLU A 256 -13.91 18.27 13.85
C GLU A 256 -13.02 18.45 15.10
N PRO A 257 -13.41 19.32 16.05
CA PRO A 257 -12.65 19.54 17.27
C PRO A 257 -12.33 18.26 18.05
N ALA A 258 -13.27 17.31 18.11
CA ALA A 258 -13.07 16.02 18.80
C ALA A 258 -12.01 15.15 18.10
N ALA A 259 -11.93 15.17 16.77
CA ALA A 259 -10.90 14.48 16.01
C ALA A 259 -9.53 15.14 16.19
N ALA A 260 -9.48 16.48 16.20
CA ALA A 260 -8.28 17.26 16.45
C ALA A 260 -7.67 16.95 17.84
N ASP A 261 -8.53 16.86 18.85
CA ASP A 261 -8.15 16.51 20.21
C ASP A 261 -7.67 15.05 20.31
N LEU A 262 -8.33 14.12 19.61
CA LEU A 262 -7.92 12.72 19.57
C LEU A 262 -6.52 12.54 18.94
N VAL A 263 -6.26 13.18 17.80
CA VAL A 263 -4.95 13.07 17.14
C VAL A 263 -3.85 13.75 17.95
N ARG A 264 -4.14 14.87 18.65
CA ARG A 264 -3.18 15.51 19.56
C ARG A 264 -2.73 14.54 20.66
N ARG A 265 -3.68 13.91 21.35
CA ARG A 265 -3.38 12.89 22.38
C ARG A 265 -2.59 11.71 21.81
N ALA A 266 -2.91 11.28 20.60
CA ALA A 266 -2.20 10.18 19.95
C ALA A 266 -0.74 10.56 19.63
N VAL A 267 -0.50 11.78 19.16
CA VAL A 267 0.86 12.30 18.91
C VAL A 267 1.69 12.29 20.19
N GLU A 268 1.13 12.77 21.30
CA GLU A 268 1.81 12.82 22.60
C GLU A 268 2.06 11.42 23.18
N ARG A 269 1.07 10.52 23.16
CA ARG A 269 1.18 9.18 23.75
C ARG A 269 2.03 8.22 22.94
N LEU A 270 1.95 8.31 21.62
CA LEU A 270 2.64 7.38 20.71
C LEU A 270 3.95 7.97 20.14
N ASN A 271 4.36 9.17 20.59
CA ASN A 271 5.53 9.90 20.10
C ASN A 271 5.60 9.94 18.55
N LEU A 272 4.47 10.29 17.91
CA LEU A 272 4.38 10.28 16.46
C LEU A 272 5.27 11.37 15.86
N SER A 273 6.08 10.99 14.86
CA SER A 273 6.81 11.97 14.04
C SER A 273 5.84 12.84 13.22
N ALA A 274 6.29 14.02 12.78
CA ALA A 274 5.50 14.88 11.90
C ALA A 274 5.00 14.16 10.63
N ARG A 275 5.82 13.25 10.08
CA ARG A 275 5.43 12.41 8.93
C ARG A 275 4.34 11.42 9.30
N ALA A 276 4.45 10.76 10.46
CA ALA A 276 3.43 9.84 10.94
C ALA A 276 2.10 10.57 11.20
N PHE A 277 2.16 11.78 11.78
CA PHE A 277 0.99 12.64 11.95
C PHE A 277 0.29 12.95 10.63
N HIS A 278 1.02 13.41 9.60
CA HIS A 278 0.42 13.67 8.29
C HIS A 278 -0.20 12.43 7.65
N ARG A 279 0.41 11.24 7.81
CA ARG A 279 -0.16 9.97 7.31
C ARG A 279 -1.50 9.65 7.95
N VAL A 280 -1.58 9.77 9.28
CA VAL A 280 -2.83 9.59 10.01
C VAL A 280 -3.91 10.53 9.47
N LEU A 281 -3.59 11.79 9.20
CA LEU A 281 -4.57 12.71 8.60
C LEU A 281 -5.01 12.30 7.19
N LYS A 282 -4.07 11.86 6.33
CA LYS A 282 -4.38 11.39 4.96
C LYS A 282 -5.30 10.16 4.97
N VAL A 283 -5.02 9.22 5.87
CA VAL A 283 -5.83 8.01 6.05
C VAL A 283 -7.20 8.36 6.63
N ALA A 284 -7.28 9.21 7.65
CA ALA A 284 -8.54 9.70 8.21
C ALA A 284 -9.43 10.42 7.18
N ARG A 285 -8.86 11.28 6.31
CA ARG A 285 -9.59 11.91 5.19
C ARG A 285 -10.14 10.88 4.20
N THR A 286 -9.39 9.80 3.97
CA THR A 286 -9.82 8.71 3.07
C THR A 286 -10.97 7.91 3.67
N ILE A 287 -10.91 7.65 4.97
CA ILE A 287 -11.99 7.00 5.71
C ILE A 287 -13.26 7.87 5.66
N ALA A 288 -13.11 9.20 5.83
CA ALA A 288 -14.21 10.15 5.70
C ALA A 288 -14.82 10.13 4.28
N ASP A 289 -13.99 10.09 3.24
CA ASP A 289 -14.47 9.99 1.84
C ASP A 289 -15.23 8.69 1.59
N LEU A 290 -14.76 7.56 2.13
CA LEU A 290 -15.46 6.28 2.06
C LEU A 290 -16.80 6.30 2.80
N ALA A 291 -16.90 7.07 3.88
CA ALA A 291 -18.15 7.28 4.62
C ALA A 291 -19.07 8.33 3.99
N GLY A 292 -18.65 9.00 2.90
CA GLY A 292 -19.39 10.14 2.33
C GLY A 292 -19.43 11.37 3.23
N SER A 293 -18.54 11.45 4.22
CA SER A 293 -18.52 12.52 5.21
C SER A 293 -17.74 13.74 4.69
N PRO A 294 -18.31 14.95 4.76
CA PRO A 294 -17.59 16.17 4.39
C PRO A 294 -16.45 16.48 5.36
N THR A 295 -16.58 16.09 6.65
CA THR A 295 -15.60 16.34 7.71
C THR A 295 -14.93 15.07 8.22
N ILE A 296 -13.74 15.22 8.81
CA ILE A 296 -13.07 14.16 9.56
C ILE A 296 -13.60 14.14 10.99
N THR A 297 -14.39 13.13 11.32
CA THR A 297 -14.95 12.89 12.65
C THR A 297 -13.96 12.15 13.56
N ALA A 298 -14.27 12.11 14.86
CA ALA A 298 -13.46 11.36 15.82
C ALA A 298 -13.38 9.85 15.49
N ALA A 299 -14.44 9.27 14.91
CA ALA A 299 -14.46 7.87 14.50
C ALA A 299 -13.49 7.59 13.35
N HIS A 300 -13.46 8.46 12.32
CA HIS A 300 -12.51 8.33 11.21
C HIS A 300 -11.07 8.46 11.68
N MET A 301 -10.83 9.37 12.64
CA MET A 301 -9.51 9.57 13.23
C MET A 301 -9.09 8.35 14.07
N ALA A 302 -10.00 7.79 14.87
CA ALA A 302 -9.73 6.61 15.68
C ALA A 302 -9.34 5.40 14.82
N GLU A 303 -10.11 5.10 13.76
CA GLU A 303 -9.79 4.04 12.80
C GLU A 303 -8.42 4.27 12.16
N SER A 304 -8.12 5.51 11.74
CA SER A 304 -6.82 5.83 11.17
C SER A 304 -5.64 5.62 12.12
N ILE A 305 -5.81 5.93 13.42
CA ILE A 305 -4.74 5.76 14.42
C ILE A 305 -4.47 4.26 14.66
N GLN A 306 -5.51 3.42 14.62
CA GLN A 306 -5.36 1.97 14.82
C GLN A 306 -4.41 1.33 13.80
N TYR A 307 -4.44 1.78 12.53
CA TYR A 307 -3.52 1.29 11.50
C TYR A 307 -2.05 1.70 11.71
N ARG A 308 -1.75 2.53 12.72
CA ARG A 308 -0.38 2.96 13.02
C ARG A 308 0.23 2.23 14.21
N ALA A 309 -0.56 1.50 14.99
CA ALA A 309 -0.04 0.75 16.14
C ALA A 309 1.10 -0.16 15.68
N ARG A 310 2.32 0.15 16.15
CA ARG A 310 3.58 -0.30 15.58
C ARG A 310 3.90 -1.76 15.94
N MET A 311 4.87 -2.27 15.18
CA MET A 311 5.69 -3.44 15.47
C MET A 311 6.61 -3.19 16.69
N ASP A 312 6.03 -2.90 17.84
CA ASP A 312 6.75 -2.83 19.12
C ASP A 312 6.53 -4.13 19.92
#